data_AF-A9U7T8-F1
#
_entry.id   AF-A9U7T8-F1
#
_cell.length_a   1.000
_cell.length_b   1.000
_cell.length_c   1.000
_cell.angle_alpha   90.00
_cell.angle_beta   90.00
_cell.angle_gamma   90.00
#
_symmetry.space_group_name_H-M   'P 1'
#
loop_
_entity.id
_entity.type
_entity.pdbx_description
1 polymer ?
#
loop_
_entity_poly.entity_id
_entity_poly.type
_entity_poly.pdbx_seq_one_letter_code
_entity_poly.pdbx_strand_id
1 'polypeptide(L)'
;MEKNKLKVSHFAEQSGLNSGTLSRIIQGLRPISFNQLIAITSGMGLPEDTFFSSYVSICIKQPSLRRVGPFLLRCAELDRMDCIGRLASAYWDNISYVKALFDYAEEFYIQGKLKAAEVIYEMVSEAEKMQHSERLALCQYRLFDIKLGENLEENLKLAVQFELYINRLDESYQLDALKQLMH
;
A
#
# COMPACT_ATOMS: atom_id res chain seq x y z
N MET A 1 41.46 9.25 -3.35
CA MET A 1 40.41 8.23 -3.08
C MET A 1 40.10 8.05 -1.59
N GLU A 2 41.04 8.25 -0.66
CA GLU A 2 40.81 8.06 0.79
C GLU A 2 39.82 9.05 1.43
N LYS A 3 39.81 10.32 1.00
CA LYS A 3 38.91 11.34 1.55
C LYS A 3 37.42 10.99 1.36
N ASN A 4 37.07 10.29 0.28
CA ASN A 4 35.71 9.79 0.06
C ASN A 4 35.41 8.53 0.88
N LYS A 5 36.41 7.67 1.13
CA LYS A 5 36.24 6.50 2.01
C LYS A 5 35.98 6.92 3.46
N LEU A 6 36.70 7.93 3.97
CA LEU A 6 36.49 8.51 5.30
C LEU A 6 35.11 9.16 5.45
N LYS A 7 34.63 9.84 4.40
CA LYS A 7 33.27 10.40 4.38
C LYS A 7 32.19 9.31 4.36
N VAL A 8 32.39 8.25 3.58
CA VAL A 8 31.46 7.10 3.53
C VAL A 8 31.45 6.35 4.85
N SER A 9 32.59 6.13 5.51
CA SER A 9 32.61 5.47 6.81
C SER A 9 31.92 6.28 7.89
N HIS A 10 32.12 7.60 7.92
CA HIS A 10 31.45 8.47 8.88
C HIS A 10 29.93 8.51 8.66
N PHE A 11 29.49 8.63 7.41
CA PHE A 11 28.06 8.60 7.09
C PHE A 11 27.43 7.23 7.34
N ALA A 12 28.19 6.14 7.13
CA ALA A 12 27.73 4.79 7.45
C ALA A 12 27.45 4.65 8.96
N GLU A 13 28.36 5.13 9.81
CA GLU A 13 28.19 5.16 11.26
C GLU A 13 26.95 5.97 11.67
N GLN A 14 26.80 7.19 11.12
CA GLN A 14 25.64 8.04 11.39
C GLN A 14 24.31 7.39 10.96
N SER A 15 24.32 6.63 9.85
CA SER A 15 23.15 5.92 9.34
C SER A 15 22.97 4.54 9.98
N GLY A 16 23.82 4.11 10.91
CA GLY A 16 23.78 2.76 11.50
C GLY A 16 24.03 1.62 10.51
N LEU A 17 24.67 1.91 9.37
CA LEU A 17 24.98 0.93 8.33
C LEU A 17 26.47 0.56 8.33
N ASN A 18 26.77 -0.66 7.88
CA ASN A 18 28.15 -1.01 7.56
C ASN A 18 28.62 -0.26 6.30
N SER A 19 29.80 0.35 6.34
CA SER A 19 30.41 1.10 5.23
C SER A 19 30.49 0.32 3.91
N GLY A 20 30.75 -0.99 3.96
CA GLY A 20 30.74 -1.86 2.79
C GLY A 20 29.33 -2.10 2.22
N THR A 21 28.31 -2.11 3.07
CA THR A 21 26.91 -2.20 2.62
C THR A 21 26.48 -0.89 1.96
N LEU A 22 26.74 0.24 2.62
CA LEU A 22 26.46 1.56 2.09
C LEU A 22 27.17 1.79 0.73
N SER A 23 28.46 1.44 0.63
CA SER A 23 29.23 1.59 -0.61
C SER A 23 28.61 0.83 -1.77
N ARG A 24 28.18 -0.42 -1.56
CA ARG A 24 27.54 -1.23 -2.62
C ARG A 24 26.18 -0.69 -3.03
N ILE A 25 25.42 -0.12 -2.10
CA ILE A 25 24.14 0.55 -2.39
C ILE A 25 24.39 1.78 -3.27
N ILE A 26 25.32 2.66 -2.88
CA ILE A 26 25.66 3.88 -3.64
C ILE A 26 26.16 3.55 -5.04
N GLN A 27 26.92 2.46 -5.19
CA GLN A 27 27.40 1.98 -6.49
C GLN A 27 26.34 1.25 -7.32
N GLY A 28 25.11 1.07 -6.81
CA GLY A 28 24.04 0.36 -7.49
C GLY A 28 24.25 -1.16 -7.61
N LEU A 29 25.27 -1.71 -6.92
CA LEU A 29 25.62 -3.14 -6.96
C LEU A 29 24.67 -4.00 -6.11
N ARG A 30 23.85 -3.39 -5.26
CA ARG A 30 22.86 -4.07 -4.44
C ARG A 30 21.58 -3.23 -4.33
N PRO A 31 20.39 -3.83 -4.47
CA PRO A 31 19.14 -3.13 -4.18
C PRO A 31 19.05 -2.76 -2.70
N ILE A 32 18.59 -1.55 -2.43
CA ILE A 32 18.38 -1.03 -1.08
C ILE A 32 17.11 -1.61 -0.46
N SER A 33 17.20 -2.10 0.78
CA SER A 33 16.00 -2.50 1.55
C SER A 33 15.28 -1.26 2.10
N PHE A 34 14.01 -1.42 2.49
CA PHE A 34 13.23 -0.28 2.97
C PHE A 34 13.84 0.29 4.27
N ASN A 35 14.21 -0.58 5.22
CA ASN A 35 14.90 -0.14 6.44
C ASN A 35 16.22 0.58 6.15
N GLN A 36 16.97 0.16 5.13
CA GLN A 36 18.20 0.86 4.72
C GLN A 36 17.90 2.23 4.11
N LEU A 37 16.81 2.37 3.36
CA LEU A 37 16.36 3.66 2.85
C LEU A 37 16.05 4.61 4.01
N ILE A 38 15.26 4.15 4.99
CA ILE A 38 14.91 4.95 6.17
C ILE A 38 16.16 5.36 6.95
N ALA A 39 17.06 4.42 7.20
CA ALA A 39 18.31 4.69 7.92
C ALA A 39 19.20 5.71 7.21
N ILE A 40 19.35 5.60 5.88
CA ILE A 40 20.09 6.58 5.07
C ILE A 40 19.40 7.94 5.09
N THR A 41 18.08 7.98 4.92
CA THR A 41 17.30 9.24 4.89
C THR A 41 17.42 9.98 6.21
N SER A 42 17.30 9.24 7.32
CA SER A 42 17.51 9.77 8.68
C SER A 42 18.94 10.24 8.88
N GLY A 43 19.94 9.46 8.43
CA GLY A 43 21.35 9.87 8.47
C GLY A 43 21.64 11.15 7.68
N MET A 44 20.86 11.44 6.63
CA MET A 44 20.95 12.70 5.88
C MET A 44 20.24 13.88 6.57
N GLY A 45 19.48 13.63 7.64
CA GLY A 45 18.65 14.64 8.29
C GLY A 45 17.46 15.10 7.44
N LEU A 46 16.98 14.24 6.55
CA LEU A 46 15.86 14.54 5.64
C LEU A 46 14.53 13.95 6.15
N PRO A 47 13.38 14.49 5.72
CA PRO A 47 12.07 13.88 5.99
C PRO A 47 12.02 12.42 5.54
N GLU A 48 11.36 11.56 6.32
CA GLU A 48 11.36 10.09 6.10
C GLU A 48 10.92 9.69 4.69
N ASP A 49 9.92 10.38 4.15
CA ASP A 49 9.27 10.06 2.89
C ASP A 49 9.99 10.63 1.65
N THR A 50 11.12 11.33 1.85
CA THR A 50 11.89 12.03 0.81
C THR A 50 12.14 11.16 -0.42
N PHE A 51 12.42 9.88 -0.21
CA PHE A 51 12.78 8.95 -1.29
C PHE A 51 11.71 7.91 -1.61
N PHE A 52 10.50 8.02 -1.04
CA PHE A 52 9.44 7.01 -1.24
C PHE A 52 9.05 6.88 -2.72
N SER A 53 8.89 8.01 -3.42
CA SER A 53 8.53 8.02 -4.85
C SER A 53 9.56 7.29 -5.73
N SER A 54 10.84 7.39 -5.38
CA SER A 54 11.92 6.68 -6.06
C SER A 54 11.97 5.21 -5.63
N TYR A 55 11.66 4.91 -4.37
CA TYR A 55 11.62 3.54 -3.84
C TYR A 55 10.54 2.68 -4.49
N VAL A 56 9.41 3.28 -4.87
CA VAL A 56 8.38 2.63 -5.70
C VAL A 56 9.00 1.99 -6.95
N SER A 57 9.85 2.71 -7.68
CA SER A 57 10.49 2.20 -8.90
C SER A 57 11.40 1.00 -8.63
N ILE A 58 12.02 0.93 -7.45
CA ILE A 58 12.84 -0.21 -7.03
C ILE A 58 11.96 -1.43 -6.75
N CYS A 59 10.83 -1.22 -6.06
CA CYS A 59 9.87 -2.28 -5.78
C CYS A 59 9.26 -2.85 -7.07
N ILE A 60 8.90 -2.00 -8.03
CA ILE A 60 8.38 -2.43 -9.34
C ILE A 60 9.42 -3.25 -10.11
N LYS A 61 10.67 -2.76 -10.18
CA LYS A 61 11.76 -3.47 -10.90
C LYS A 61 12.17 -4.78 -10.22
N GLN A 62 12.04 -4.87 -8.91
CA GLN A 62 12.41 -6.05 -8.12
C GLN A 62 11.30 -6.37 -7.11
N PRO A 63 10.20 -6.98 -7.60
CA PRO A 63 9.03 -7.28 -6.78
C PRO A 63 9.37 -8.18 -5.60
N SER A 64 8.94 -7.78 -4.41
CA SER A 64 9.10 -8.58 -3.20
C SER A 64 8.03 -8.19 -2.19
N LEU A 65 7.08 -9.10 -1.92
CA LEU A 65 6.03 -8.88 -0.92
C LEU A 65 6.60 -8.51 0.46
N ARG A 66 7.73 -9.13 0.84
CA ARG A 66 8.45 -8.83 2.09
C ARG A 66 8.96 -7.38 2.16
N ARG A 67 9.22 -6.75 1.02
CA ARG A 67 9.64 -5.34 0.92
C ARG A 67 8.43 -4.41 0.81
N VAL A 68 7.45 -4.81 0.01
CA VAL A 68 6.26 -4.01 -0.31
C VAL A 68 5.38 -3.82 0.92
N GLY A 69 5.16 -4.85 1.74
CA GLY A 69 4.31 -4.76 2.94
C GLY A 69 4.70 -3.63 3.91
N PRO A 70 5.92 -3.67 4.49
CA PRO A 70 6.38 -2.61 5.40
C PRO A 70 6.39 -1.23 4.75
N PHE A 71 6.67 -1.16 3.45
CA PHE A 71 6.66 0.10 2.72
C PHE A 71 5.23 0.66 2.54
N LEU A 72 4.25 -0.17 2.18
CA LEU A 72 2.84 0.21 2.09
C LEU A 72 2.32 0.73 3.44
N LEU A 73 2.66 0.05 4.53
CA LEU A 73 2.29 0.48 5.88
C LEU A 73 2.79 1.89 6.20
N ARG A 74 4.07 2.19 5.90
CA ARG A 74 4.61 3.55 6.11
C ARG A 74 4.03 4.57 5.15
N CYS A 75 3.76 4.20 3.90
CA CYS A 75 3.05 5.09 2.98
C CYS A 75 1.66 5.46 3.51
N ALA A 76 0.92 4.48 4.06
CA ALA A 76 -0.38 4.72 4.67
C ALA A 76 -0.29 5.69 5.86
N GLU A 77 0.72 5.52 6.72
CA GLU A 77 0.92 6.36 7.90
C GLU A 77 1.39 7.79 7.58
N LEU A 78 2.00 8.00 6.42
CA LEU A 78 2.50 9.30 5.97
C LEU A 78 1.63 9.92 4.86
N ASP A 79 0.41 9.41 4.66
CA ASP A 79 -0.52 9.86 3.63
C ASP A 79 0.05 9.85 2.19
N ARG A 80 1.01 8.97 1.90
CA ARG A 80 1.66 8.80 0.59
C ARG A 80 0.85 7.90 -0.35
N MET A 81 -0.39 8.29 -0.61
CA MET A 81 -1.32 7.57 -1.49
C MET A 81 -0.82 7.51 -2.94
N ASP A 82 -0.01 8.49 -3.36
CA ASP A 82 0.71 8.48 -4.64
C ASP A 82 1.60 7.22 -4.79
N CYS A 83 2.26 6.80 -3.71
CA CYS A 83 3.13 5.63 -3.72
C CYS A 83 2.34 4.33 -3.72
N ILE A 84 1.25 4.27 -2.96
CA ILE A 84 0.35 3.11 -2.89
C ILE A 84 -0.27 2.87 -4.27
N GLY A 85 -0.86 3.91 -4.88
CA GLY A 85 -1.50 3.81 -6.19
C GLY A 85 -0.54 3.33 -7.29
N ARG A 86 0.68 3.89 -7.34
CA ARG A 86 1.70 3.48 -8.31
C ARG A 86 2.20 2.04 -8.15
N LEU A 87 2.28 1.54 -6.92
CA LEU A 87 2.64 0.14 -6.68
C LEU A 87 1.51 -0.79 -7.10
N ALA A 88 0.29 -0.48 -6.66
CA ALA A 88 -0.87 -1.29 -6.98
C ALA A 88 -1.09 -1.36 -8.50
N SER A 89 -0.92 -0.26 -9.23
CA SER A 89 -1.10 -0.22 -10.69
C SER A 89 -0.06 -1.05 -11.43
N ALA A 90 1.14 -1.21 -10.85
CA ALA A 90 2.21 -2.00 -11.44
C ALA A 90 2.03 -3.52 -11.22
N TYR A 91 1.17 -3.93 -10.28
CA TYR A 91 0.98 -5.34 -9.92
C TYR A 91 -0.36 -5.94 -10.38
N TRP A 92 -1.14 -5.22 -11.19
CA TRP A 92 -2.48 -5.62 -11.62
C TRP A 92 -2.55 -7.00 -12.31
N ASP A 93 -1.51 -7.37 -13.07
CA ASP A 93 -1.45 -8.66 -13.80
C ASP A 93 -1.03 -9.86 -12.94
N ASN A 94 -0.61 -9.65 -11.69
CA ASN A 94 -0.09 -10.73 -10.86
C ASN A 94 -1.04 -11.08 -9.71
N ILE A 95 -1.82 -12.14 -9.93
CA ILE A 95 -2.83 -12.66 -8.98
C ILE A 95 -2.26 -12.85 -7.56
N SER A 96 -1.00 -13.30 -7.42
CA SER A 96 -0.38 -13.47 -6.09
C SER A 96 -0.17 -12.14 -5.36
N TYR A 97 0.10 -11.05 -6.08
CA TYR A 97 0.24 -9.73 -5.49
C TYR A 97 -1.12 -9.12 -5.19
N VAL A 98 -2.11 -9.32 -6.06
CA VAL A 98 -3.48 -8.87 -5.83
C VAL A 98 -4.04 -9.49 -4.54
N LYS A 99 -3.84 -10.80 -4.34
CA LYS A 99 -4.23 -11.46 -3.08
C LYS A 99 -3.53 -10.85 -1.86
N ALA A 100 -2.22 -10.66 -1.92
CA ALA A 100 -1.48 -10.09 -0.80
C ALA A 100 -1.87 -8.62 -0.52
N LEU A 101 -2.18 -7.83 -1.56
CA LEU A 101 -2.69 -6.47 -1.42
C LEU A 101 -4.03 -6.45 -0.71
N PHE A 102 -4.94 -7.37 -1.06
CA PHE A 102 -6.20 -7.53 -0.34
C PHE A 102 -5.98 -7.82 1.16
N ASP A 103 -5.06 -8.74 1.50
CA ASP A 103 -4.76 -9.05 2.91
C ASP A 103 -4.29 -7.79 3.66
N TYR A 104 -3.45 -6.94 3.05
CA TYR A 104 -3.06 -5.64 3.65
C TYR A 104 -4.21 -4.65 3.76
N ALA A 105 -5.16 -4.65 2.81
CA ALA A 105 -6.33 -3.78 2.88
C ALA A 105 -7.22 -4.14 4.07
N GLU A 106 -7.48 -5.43 4.31
CA GLU A 106 -8.22 -5.90 5.49
C GLU A 106 -7.49 -5.52 6.79
N GLU A 107 -6.16 -5.68 6.85
CA GLU A 107 -5.37 -5.23 8.01
C GLU A 107 -5.52 -3.72 8.26
N PHE A 108 -5.46 -2.90 7.21
CA PHE A 108 -5.62 -1.44 7.33
C PHE A 108 -7.03 -1.05 7.73
N TYR A 109 -8.04 -1.72 7.19
CA TYR A 109 -9.44 -1.50 7.53
C TYR A 109 -9.68 -1.80 9.02
N ILE A 110 -9.21 -2.95 9.51
CA ILE A 110 -9.29 -3.32 10.94
C ILE A 110 -8.56 -2.32 11.84
N GLN A 111 -7.44 -1.77 11.37
CA GLN A 111 -6.66 -0.74 12.09
C GLN A 111 -7.27 0.67 12.00
N GLY A 112 -8.37 0.87 11.27
CA GLY A 112 -8.99 2.19 11.06
C GLY A 112 -8.23 3.09 10.07
N LYS A 113 -7.24 2.56 9.33
CA LYS A 113 -6.49 3.27 8.30
C LYS A 113 -7.27 3.31 6.98
N LEU A 114 -8.49 3.84 7.03
CA LEU A 114 -9.51 3.68 5.98
C LEU A 114 -9.06 4.22 4.61
N LYS A 115 -8.39 5.38 4.55
CA LYS A 115 -7.88 5.94 3.28
C LYS A 115 -6.92 5.00 2.55
N ALA A 116 -6.05 4.32 3.29
CA ALA A 116 -5.11 3.38 2.70
C ALA A 116 -5.80 2.09 2.27
N ALA A 117 -6.75 1.61 3.08
CA ALA A 117 -7.57 0.45 2.74
C ALA A 117 -8.38 0.72 1.46
N GLU A 118 -9.05 1.88 1.38
CA GLU A 118 -9.83 2.33 0.23
C GLU A 118 -9.03 2.27 -1.07
N VAL A 119 -7.85 2.91 -1.11
CA VAL A 119 -6.99 2.90 -2.31
C VAL A 119 -6.65 1.48 -2.73
N ILE A 120 -6.37 0.59 -1.79
CA ILE A 120 -6.02 -0.80 -2.13
C ILE A 120 -7.26 -1.59 -2.59
N TYR A 121 -8.43 -1.42 -1.96
CA TYR A 121 -9.67 -2.08 -2.38
C TYR A 121 -10.11 -1.65 -3.78
N GLU A 122 -10.00 -0.37 -4.14
CA GLU A 122 -10.29 0.11 -5.50
C GLU A 122 -9.41 -0.59 -6.53
N MET A 123 -8.12 -0.73 -6.21
CA MET A 123 -7.14 -1.35 -7.10
C MET A 123 -7.34 -2.87 -7.23
N VAL A 124 -7.61 -3.57 -6.13
CA VAL A 124 -7.95 -5.01 -6.16
C VAL A 124 -9.24 -5.22 -6.95
N SER A 125 -10.22 -4.33 -6.78
CA SER A 125 -11.49 -4.40 -7.52
C SER A 125 -11.29 -4.28 -9.03
N GLU A 126 -10.45 -3.33 -9.45
CA GLU A 126 -10.12 -3.14 -10.86
C GLU A 126 -9.35 -4.33 -11.44
N ALA A 127 -8.40 -4.90 -10.68
CA ALA A 127 -7.63 -6.07 -11.09
C ALA A 127 -8.49 -7.35 -11.22
N GLU A 128 -9.50 -7.51 -10.38
CA GLU A 128 -10.37 -8.70 -10.36
C GLU A 128 -11.71 -8.50 -11.07
N LYS A 129 -11.97 -7.35 -11.71
CA LYS A 129 -13.26 -7.01 -12.31
C LYS A 129 -13.84 -8.05 -13.28
N MET A 130 -12.96 -8.80 -13.96
CA MET A 130 -13.35 -9.87 -14.91
C MET A 130 -13.49 -11.25 -14.25
N GLN A 131 -13.08 -11.40 -12.99
CA GLN A 131 -12.99 -12.70 -12.32
C GLN A 131 -14.20 -13.01 -11.41
N HIS A 132 -15.14 -12.07 -11.23
CA HIS A 132 -16.39 -12.24 -10.45
C HIS A 132 -16.19 -12.96 -9.10
N SER A 133 -15.08 -12.69 -8.42
CA SER A 133 -14.68 -13.38 -7.19
C SER A 133 -15.48 -12.90 -5.98
N GLU A 134 -15.57 -13.73 -4.94
CA GLU A 134 -16.07 -13.35 -3.62
C GLU A 134 -15.24 -12.20 -3.02
N ARG A 135 -13.91 -12.22 -3.24
CA ARG A 135 -12.99 -11.15 -2.83
C ARG A 135 -13.37 -9.82 -3.45
N LEU A 136 -13.68 -9.78 -4.74
CA LEU A 136 -14.16 -8.58 -5.42
C LEU A 136 -15.43 -8.05 -4.73
N ALA A 137 -16.37 -8.93 -4.40
CA ALA A 137 -17.59 -8.53 -3.70
C ALA A 137 -17.30 -7.96 -2.32
N LEU A 138 -16.36 -8.54 -1.58
CA LEU A 138 -15.91 -8.05 -0.28
C LEU A 138 -15.20 -6.69 -0.40
N CYS A 139 -14.35 -6.48 -1.41
CA CYS A 139 -13.78 -5.16 -1.69
C CYS A 139 -14.87 -4.11 -1.94
N GLN A 140 -15.90 -4.45 -2.72
CA GLN A 140 -17.00 -3.51 -3.02
C GLN A 140 -17.84 -3.19 -1.78
N TYR A 141 -18.07 -4.17 -0.90
CA TYR A 141 -18.69 -3.92 0.41
C TYR A 141 -17.84 -2.99 1.28
N ARG A 142 -16.53 -3.23 1.38
CA ARG A 142 -15.62 -2.38 2.16
C ARG A 142 -15.57 -0.96 1.63
N LEU A 143 -15.55 -0.78 0.31
CA LEU A 143 -15.61 0.53 -0.33
C LEU A 143 -16.94 1.24 -0.06
N PHE A 144 -18.05 0.50 -0.11
CA PHE A 144 -19.37 1.02 0.25
C PHE A 144 -19.34 1.53 1.70
N ASP A 145 -18.96 0.69 2.65
CA ASP A 145 -18.89 1.03 4.08
C ASP A 145 -17.97 2.23 4.37
N ILE A 146 -16.76 2.25 3.79
CA ILE A 146 -15.80 3.36 3.97
C ILE A 146 -16.37 4.70 3.47
N LYS A 147 -17.12 4.67 2.36
CA LYS A 147 -17.58 5.88 1.65
C LYS A 147 -18.93 6.39 2.16
N LEU A 148 -19.65 5.64 2.98
CA LEU A 148 -20.90 6.11 3.57
C LEU A 148 -20.66 7.37 4.41
N GLY A 149 -21.57 8.32 4.29
CA GLY A 149 -21.53 9.59 5.02
C GLY A 149 -22.91 10.09 5.37
N GLU A 150 -23.02 11.40 5.63
CA GLU A 150 -24.29 12.03 6.03
C GLU A 150 -25.21 12.33 4.83
N ASN A 151 -24.68 12.32 3.61
CA ASN A 151 -25.45 12.64 2.41
C ASN A 151 -26.19 11.41 1.87
N LEU A 152 -27.49 11.34 2.14
CA LEU A 152 -28.36 10.25 1.69
C LEU A 152 -28.35 10.03 0.17
N GLU A 153 -28.23 11.08 -0.64
CA GLU A 153 -28.20 10.94 -2.10
C GLU A 153 -26.90 10.27 -2.58
N GLU A 154 -25.77 10.58 -1.94
CA GLU A 154 -24.49 9.93 -2.20
C GLU A 154 -24.50 8.48 -1.70
N ASN A 155 -25.03 8.23 -0.51
CA ASN A 155 -25.18 6.88 0.04
C ASN A 155 -26.04 5.99 -0.87
N LEU A 156 -27.12 6.53 -1.44
CA LEU A 156 -27.94 5.79 -2.40
C LEU A 156 -27.16 5.45 -3.68
N LYS A 157 -26.33 6.35 -4.20
CA LYS A 157 -25.46 6.08 -5.35
C LYS A 157 -24.47 4.97 -5.06
N LEU A 158 -23.87 4.98 -3.87
CA LEU A 158 -22.97 3.92 -3.41
C LEU A 158 -23.71 2.58 -3.28
N ALA A 159 -24.93 2.58 -2.75
CA ALA A 159 -25.76 1.39 -2.62
C ALA A 159 -26.08 0.75 -3.98
N VAL A 160 -26.46 1.56 -4.97
CA VAL A 160 -26.75 1.09 -6.34
C VAL A 160 -25.51 0.48 -7.00
N GLN A 161 -24.33 1.07 -6.78
CA GLN A 161 -23.08 0.49 -7.29
C GLN A 161 -22.76 -0.85 -6.61
N PHE A 162 -22.94 -0.90 -5.29
CA PHE A 162 -22.69 -2.09 -4.47
C PHE A 162 -23.67 -3.25 -4.77
N GLU A 163 -24.93 -2.95 -5.09
CA GLU A 163 -25.99 -3.93 -5.38
C GLU A 163 -25.56 -4.98 -6.43
N LEU A 164 -24.72 -4.59 -7.39
CA LEU A 164 -24.19 -5.49 -8.43
C LEU A 164 -23.35 -6.66 -7.88
N TYR A 165 -22.90 -6.56 -6.63
CA TYR A 165 -21.99 -7.48 -5.97
C TYR A 165 -22.60 -8.23 -4.78
N ILE A 166 -23.74 -7.76 -4.24
CA ILE A 166 -24.32 -8.25 -2.98
C ILE A 166 -24.53 -9.77 -2.93
N ASN A 167 -25.01 -10.36 -4.02
CA ASN A 167 -25.34 -11.79 -4.09
C ASN A 167 -24.12 -12.73 -4.01
N ARG A 168 -22.91 -12.18 -4.06
CA ARG A 168 -21.65 -12.94 -3.97
C ARG A 168 -21.00 -12.85 -2.59
N LEU A 169 -21.58 -12.09 -1.67
CA LEU A 169 -21.13 -11.97 -0.30
C LEU A 169 -21.78 -13.01 0.59
N ASP A 170 -21.10 -13.35 1.68
CA ASP A 170 -21.73 -14.06 2.78
C ASP A 170 -22.93 -13.29 3.35
N GLU A 171 -23.96 -14.03 3.78
CA GLU A 171 -25.22 -13.48 4.28
C GLU A 171 -25.03 -12.49 5.44
N SER A 172 -23.99 -12.68 6.26
CA SER A 172 -23.63 -11.76 7.34
C SER A 172 -23.32 -10.35 6.82
N TYR A 173 -22.49 -10.25 5.78
CA TYR A 173 -22.13 -8.97 5.17
C TYR A 173 -23.32 -8.34 4.43
N GLN A 174 -24.17 -9.14 3.81
CA GLN A 174 -25.40 -8.63 3.18
C GLN A 174 -26.32 -7.98 4.23
N LEU A 175 -26.50 -8.65 5.37
CA LEU A 175 -27.31 -8.13 6.47
C LEU A 175 -26.71 -6.84 7.05
N ASP A 176 -25.39 -6.79 7.21
CA ASP A 176 -24.71 -5.61 7.73
C ASP A 176 -24.79 -4.43 6.75
N ALA A 177 -24.66 -4.65 5.44
CA ALA A 177 -24.89 -3.62 4.43
C ALA A 177 -26.32 -3.06 4.47
N LEU A 178 -27.34 -3.91 4.69
CA LEU A 178 -28.71 -3.45 4.85
C LEU A 178 -28.89 -2.59 6.09
N LYS A 179 -28.28 -2.95 7.23
CA LYS A 179 -28.34 -2.13 8.45
C LYS A 179 -27.72 -0.75 8.23
N GLN A 180 -26.65 -0.66 7.45
CA GLN A 180 -25.99 0.62 7.16
C GLN A 180 -26.85 1.59 6.35
N LEU A 181 -27.83 1.11 5.59
CA LEU A 181 -28.78 1.94 4.83
C LEU A 181 -30.02 2.37 5.63
N MET A 182 -30.23 1.79 6.81
CA MET A 182 -31.38 2.10 7.66
C MET A 182 -31.16 3.31 8.58
N HIS A 183 -29.96 3.87 8.59
CA HIS A 183 -29.52 4.99 9.42
C HIS A 183 -29.01 6.13 8.56
#